data_AF-A0A5E4QG28-F1
#
_entry.id   AF-A0A5E4QG28-F1
#
_cell.length_a   1.000
_cell.length_b   1.000
_cell.length_c   1.000
_cell.angle_alpha   90.00
_cell.angle_beta   90.00
_cell.angle_gamma   90.00
#
_symmetry.space_group_name_H-M   'P 1'
#
loop_
_entity.id
_entity.type
_entity.pdbx_description
1 polymer ?
#
loop_
_entity_poly.entity_id
_entity_poly.type
_entity_poly.pdbx_seq_one_letter_code
_entity_poly.pdbx_strand_id
1 'polypeptide(L)'
;MLKQRSCLLLVPATKPRWRQCYHSIRLLSSPAQENPTSPGGPWSLYLEKVENGSLSKDPHQENVVQHLQNVYQEVVSYKRPAIQTKMSDSIFSFFKRREPLKIAAPKGLYIYGSVGGGKTMLMDLFYETVPIKEKLRVHFNSFMLNIHSRIHELKIKSGRGASSFRDENSKPFDPIPPVAADITQESWLICFDEFQKQ
;
A
#
# COMPACT_ATOMS: atom_id res chain seq x y z
N MET A 1 8.71 -59.80 -5.32
CA MET A 1 8.05 -59.06 -4.22
C MET A 1 8.22 -57.56 -4.46
N LEU A 2 7.19 -56.91 -4.98
CA LEU A 2 7.21 -55.50 -5.41
C LEU A 2 6.35 -54.65 -4.47
N LYS A 3 6.96 -53.57 -3.99
CA LYS A 3 6.46 -52.60 -3.03
C LYS A 3 5.74 -51.50 -3.81
N GLN A 4 4.47 -51.24 -3.55
CA GLN A 4 3.76 -50.09 -4.13
C GLN A 4 3.19 -49.19 -3.03
N ARG A 5 3.60 -47.93 -3.10
CA ARG A 5 3.36 -46.85 -2.15
C ARG A 5 1.97 -46.25 -2.40
N SER A 6 1.18 -46.07 -1.35
CA SER A 6 0.04 -45.15 -1.37
C SER A 6 0.53 -43.72 -1.54
N CYS A 7 0.16 -43.10 -2.66
CA CYS A 7 0.31 -41.68 -2.91
C CYS A 7 -0.89 -40.97 -2.28
N LEU A 8 -0.74 -40.48 -1.05
CA LEU A 8 -1.65 -39.48 -0.49
C LEU A 8 -1.36 -38.15 -1.21
N LEU A 9 -2.27 -37.78 -2.11
CA LEU A 9 -2.34 -36.45 -2.70
C LEU A 9 -2.54 -35.41 -1.58
N LEU A 10 -1.45 -34.77 -1.17
CA LEU A 10 -1.50 -33.49 -0.48
C LEU A 10 -1.97 -32.44 -1.49
N VAL A 11 -3.24 -32.08 -1.41
CA VAL A 11 -3.80 -30.92 -2.12
C VAL A 11 -3.05 -29.68 -1.63
N PRO A 12 -2.29 -28.96 -2.49
CA PRO A 12 -1.66 -27.73 -2.07
C PRO A 12 -2.76 -26.70 -1.77
N ALA A 13 -2.65 -26.06 -0.61
CA ALA A 13 -3.54 -24.97 -0.20
C ALA A 13 -3.64 -23.93 -1.33
N THR A 14 -4.84 -23.81 -1.92
CA THR A 14 -5.11 -22.84 -2.97
C THR A 14 -4.99 -21.45 -2.38
N LYS A 15 -4.01 -20.68 -2.87
CA LYS A 15 -3.81 -19.28 -2.46
C LYS A 15 -5.12 -18.53 -2.73
N PRO A 16 -5.60 -17.68 -1.80
CA PRO A 16 -6.86 -16.98 -1.99
C PRO A 16 -6.83 -16.10 -3.25
N ARG A 17 -7.93 -16.09 -4.01
CA ARG A 17 -8.05 -15.47 -5.34
C ARG A 17 -7.61 -14.01 -5.39
N TRP A 18 -7.83 -13.21 -4.33
CA TRP A 18 -7.34 -11.84 -4.26
C TRP A 18 -5.80 -11.73 -4.24
N ARG A 19 -5.05 -12.72 -3.76
CA ARG A 19 -3.57 -12.75 -3.88
C ARG A 19 -3.14 -12.86 -5.35
N GLN A 20 -3.98 -13.42 -6.20
CA GLN A 20 -3.79 -13.52 -7.65
C GLN A 20 -4.03 -12.17 -8.34
N CYS A 21 -5.11 -11.47 -7.99
CA CYS A 21 -5.33 -10.08 -8.46
C CYS A 21 -4.27 -9.11 -7.92
N TYR A 22 -3.81 -9.29 -6.68
CA TYR A 22 -2.68 -8.53 -6.13
C TYR A 22 -1.39 -8.81 -6.90
N HIS A 23 -1.14 -10.06 -7.30
CA HIS A 23 0.00 -10.37 -8.17
C HIS A 23 -0.09 -9.59 -9.49
N SER A 24 -1.27 -9.49 -10.10
CA SER A 24 -1.49 -8.66 -11.28
C SER A 24 -1.23 -7.17 -11.02
N ILE A 25 -1.60 -6.63 -9.86
CA ILE A 25 -1.29 -5.23 -9.50
C ILE A 25 0.19 -5.03 -9.24
N ARG A 26 0.85 -5.99 -8.60
CA ARG A 26 2.29 -5.98 -8.39
C ARG A 26 3.06 -6.06 -9.72
N LEU A 27 2.50 -6.77 -10.70
CA LEU A 27 3.01 -6.81 -12.08
C LEU A 27 2.77 -5.49 -12.84
N LEU A 28 1.68 -4.78 -12.53
CA LEU A 28 1.39 -3.45 -13.08
C LEU A 28 2.09 -2.31 -12.32
N SER A 29 2.61 -2.57 -11.12
CA SER A 29 3.39 -1.63 -10.33
C SER A 29 4.84 -1.63 -10.75
N SER A 30 5.48 -0.45 -10.76
CA SER A 30 6.94 -0.39 -10.94
C SER A 30 7.65 -1.08 -9.77
N PRO A 31 8.58 -2.03 -10.03
CA PRO A 31 9.29 -2.74 -8.98
C PRO A 31 10.04 -1.75 -8.09
N ALA A 32 9.95 -1.94 -6.78
CA ALA A 32 10.75 -1.18 -5.83
C ALA A 32 12.23 -1.55 -6.03
N GLN A 33 13.06 -0.58 -6.44
CA GLN A 33 14.52 -0.73 -6.45
C GLN A 33 14.98 -1.00 -5.01
N GLU A 34 15.78 -2.06 -4.81
CA GLU A 34 16.25 -2.48 -3.46
C GLU A 34 17.24 -1.49 -2.84
N ASN A 35 17.88 -0.65 -3.67
CA ASN A 35 18.77 0.42 -3.24
C ASN A 35 18.24 1.76 -3.76
N PRO A 36 18.12 2.80 -2.92
CA PRO A 36 17.73 4.12 -3.38
C PRO A 36 18.79 4.68 -4.32
N THR A 37 18.37 5.20 -5.49
CA THR A 37 19.28 5.72 -6.53
C THR A 37 20.17 6.86 -6.00
N SER A 38 19.67 7.62 -5.03
CA SER A 38 20.45 8.65 -4.33
C SER A 38 20.11 8.66 -2.83
N PRO A 39 21.10 8.51 -1.92
CA PRO A 39 20.86 8.52 -0.48
C PRO A 39 20.45 9.89 0.07
N GLY A 40 20.58 10.96 -0.72
CA GLY A 40 20.21 12.33 -0.32
C GLY A 40 18.71 12.64 -0.42
N GLY A 41 17.90 11.74 -0.98
CA GLY A 41 16.47 11.96 -1.18
C GLY A 41 16.12 12.68 -2.50
N PRO A 42 14.84 13.04 -2.69
CA PRO A 42 14.32 13.61 -3.94
C PRO A 42 15.07 14.86 -4.42
N TRP A 43 15.46 15.74 -3.50
CA TRP A 43 16.18 16.98 -3.82
C TRP A 43 17.55 16.70 -4.43
N SER A 44 18.30 15.75 -3.87
CA SER A 44 19.61 15.37 -4.39
C SER A 44 19.53 14.78 -5.79
N LEU A 45 18.54 13.91 -6.03
CA LEU A 45 18.35 13.30 -7.36
C LEU A 45 17.86 14.33 -8.40
N TYR A 46 17.05 15.30 -8.00
CA TYR A 46 16.66 16.42 -8.87
C TYR A 46 17.88 17.24 -9.31
N LEU A 47 18.72 17.67 -8.35
CA LEU A 47 19.93 18.44 -8.65
C LEU A 47 20.88 17.67 -9.57
N GLU A 48 21.11 16.39 -9.32
CA GLU A 48 21.94 15.54 -10.18
C GLU A 48 21.41 15.52 -11.63
N LYS A 49 20.09 15.40 -11.81
CA LYS A 49 19.45 15.42 -13.14
C LYS A 49 19.49 16.80 -13.81
N VAL A 50 19.54 17.89 -13.05
CA VAL A 50 19.74 19.24 -13.59
C VAL A 50 21.20 19.43 -14.01
N GLU A 51 22.15 19.00 -13.18
CA GLU A 51 23.59 19.09 -13.45
C GLU A 51 24.01 18.27 -14.66
N ASN A 52 23.44 17.07 -14.84
CA ASN A 52 23.72 16.21 -15.99
C ASN A 52 22.92 16.59 -17.26
N GLY A 53 22.11 17.64 -17.21
CA GLY A 53 21.34 18.17 -18.35
C GLY A 53 20.10 17.36 -18.72
N SER A 54 19.71 16.34 -17.94
CA SER A 54 18.47 15.57 -18.19
C SER A 54 17.20 16.33 -17.84
N LEU A 55 17.30 17.32 -16.95
CA LEU A 55 16.19 18.20 -16.56
C LEU A 55 16.61 19.66 -16.67
N SER A 56 15.67 20.50 -17.09
CA SER A 56 15.83 21.96 -17.00
C SER A 56 15.45 22.44 -15.60
N LYS A 57 16.18 23.42 -15.09
CA LYS A 57 15.89 24.05 -13.81
C LYS A 57 14.57 24.84 -13.91
N ASP A 58 13.63 24.54 -13.01
CA ASP A 58 12.30 25.14 -12.98
C ASP A 58 11.91 25.48 -11.52
N PRO A 59 11.73 26.77 -11.17
CA PRO A 59 11.39 27.18 -9.80
C PRO A 59 10.13 26.53 -9.23
N HIS A 60 9.13 26.21 -10.07
CA HIS A 60 7.92 25.54 -9.62
C HIS A 60 8.19 24.08 -9.25
N GLN A 61 9.00 23.39 -10.05
CA GLN A 61 9.42 22.02 -9.76
C GLN A 61 10.27 21.99 -8.49
N GLU A 62 11.21 22.91 -8.32
CA GLU A 62 12.05 23.01 -7.12
C GLU A 62 11.21 23.10 -5.84
N ASN A 63 10.17 23.93 -5.84
CA ASN A 63 9.27 24.05 -4.69
C ASN A 63 8.58 22.71 -4.37
N VAL A 64 8.09 21.99 -5.38
CA VAL A 64 7.47 20.68 -5.18
C VAL A 64 8.50 19.64 -4.70
N VAL A 65 9.72 19.65 -5.23
CA VAL A 65 10.80 18.75 -4.80
C VAL A 65 11.19 19.01 -3.35
N GLN A 66 11.18 20.26 -2.88
CA GLN A 66 11.40 20.57 -1.46
C GLN A 66 10.31 19.98 -0.56
N HIS A 67 9.03 20.05 -0.98
CA HIS A 67 7.94 19.40 -0.25
C HIS A 67 8.10 17.87 -0.25
N LEU A 68 8.49 17.28 -1.38
CA LEU A 68 8.81 15.85 -1.47
C LEU A 68 9.99 15.46 -0.57
N GLN A 69 11.00 16.32 -0.45
CA GLN A 69 12.13 16.12 0.45
C GLN A 69 11.69 16.11 1.92
N ASN A 70 10.76 17.00 2.31
CA ASN A 70 10.23 17.01 3.68
C ASN A 70 9.48 15.71 3.98
N VAL A 71 8.60 15.27 3.07
CA VAL A 71 7.91 13.97 3.20
C VAL A 71 8.91 12.82 3.27
N TYR A 72 9.95 12.85 2.44
CA TYR A 72 11.02 11.85 2.48
C TYR A 72 11.62 11.74 3.89
N GLN A 73 11.96 12.86 4.52
CA GLN A 73 12.53 12.86 5.87
C GLN A 73 11.53 12.35 6.93
N GLU A 74 10.27 12.75 6.85
CA GLU A 74 9.22 12.24 7.75
C GLU A 74 9.05 10.73 7.61
N VAL A 75 9.03 10.23 6.38
CA VAL A 75 8.79 8.81 6.11
C VAL A 75 10.01 7.97 6.48
N VAL A 76 11.24 8.42 6.20
CA VAL A 76 12.47 7.69 6.57
C VAL A 76 12.66 7.63 8.09
N SER A 77 12.31 8.69 8.81
CA SER A 77 12.39 8.73 10.27
C SER A 77 11.23 8.01 10.97
N TYR A 78 10.16 7.68 10.24
CA TYR A 78 8.96 7.07 10.80
C TYR A 78 9.21 5.61 11.22
N LYS A 79 9.14 5.36 12.54
CA LYS A 79 9.15 4.01 13.10
C LYS A 79 7.72 3.46 13.12
N ARG A 80 7.43 2.54 12.21
CA ARG A 80 6.14 1.85 12.17
C ARG A 80 5.89 1.11 13.49
N PRO A 81 4.78 1.38 14.19
CA PRO A 81 4.39 0.57 15.34
C PRO A 81 4.11 -0.86 14.89
N ALA A 82 4.71 -1.84 15.56
CA ALA A 82 4.44 -3.24 15.29
C ALA A 82 2.95 -3.52 15.52
N ILE A 83 2.24 -3.97 14.48
CA ILE A 83 0.87 -4.45 14.60
C ILE A 83 0.96 -5.74 15.42
N GLN A 84 0.67 -5.65 16.74
CA GLN A 84 0.61 -6.84 17.58
C GLN A 84 -0.61 -7.66 17.15
N THR A 85 -0.40 -8.64 16.28
CA THR A 85 -1.27 -9.80 16.12
C THR A 85 -1.22 -10.59 17.43
N LYS A 86 -1.93 -10.12 18.46
CA LYS A 86 -2.20 -10.92 19.67
C LYS A 86 -3.17 -12.05 19.31
N MET A 87 -2.63 -13.08 18.66
CA MET A 87 -3.19 -14.43 18.73
C MET A 87 -2.65 -15.01 20.04
N SER A 88 -3.56 -15.45 20.92
CA SER A 88 -3.36 -15.92 22.31
C SER A 88 -3.16 -14.84 23.40
N ASP A 89 -3.82 -15.09 24.53
CA ASP A 89 -3.72 -14.41 25.83
C ASP A 89 -4.52 -13.11 26.06
N SER A 90 -5.85 -13.16 25.93
CA SER A 90 -6.74 -12.56 26.96
C SER A 90 -8.22 -12.70 26.60
N ILE A 91 -8.83 -13.78 27.05
CA ILE A 91 -10.28 -13.88 27.26
C ILE A 91 -10.73 -12.90 28.39
N PHE A 92 -9.81 -12.24 29.11
CA PHE A 92 -10.11 -11.36 30.25
C PHE A 92 -10.05 -9.83 30.00
N SER A 93 -9.82 -9.34 28.77
CA SER A 93 -9.67 -7.88 28.55
C SER A 93 -10.94 -7.12 28.14
N PHE A 94 -12.13 -7.66 28.36
CA PHE A 94 -13.43 -7.08 27.92
C PHE A 94 -13.82 -5.73 28.57
N PHE A 95 -13.04 -5.17 29.51
CA PHE A 95 -13.38 -3.93 30.23
C PHE A 95 -12.33 -2.81 30.14
N LYS A 96 -11.49 -2.77 29.09
CA LYS A 96 -10.67 -1.57 28.84
C LYS A 96 -11.08 -0.94 27.52
N ARG A 97 -11.84 0.17 27.61
CA ARG A 97 -12.07 1.11 26.52
C ARG A 97 -10.68 1.52 26.00
N ARG A 98 -10.26 0.92 24.89
CA ARG A 98 -8.99 1.26 24.24
C ARG A 98 -9.20 2.63 23.61
N GLU A 99 -8.66 3.66 24.25
CA GLU A 99 -8.44 4.94 23.59
C GLU A 99 -7.72 4.65 22.27
N PRO A 100 -8.20 5.19 21.13
CA PRO A 100 -7.53 4.98 19.86
C PRO A 100 -6.11 5.49 20.01
N LEU A 101 -5.13 4.60 19.86
CA LEU A 101 -3.73 4.98 19.81
C LEU A 101 -3.62 6.05 18.73
N LYS A 102 -3.27 7.28 19.09
CA LYS A 102 -2.97 8.34 18.13
C LYS A 102 -1.70 7.91 17.38
N ILE A 103 -1.88 7.25 16.25
CA ILE A 103 -0.80 6.92 15.33
C ILE A 103 -0.39 8.24 14.68
N ALA A 104 0.73 8.82 15.11
CA ALA A 104 1.33 9.98 14.46
C ALA A 104 2.03 9.51 13.17
N ALA A 105 1.23 9.27 12.13
CA ALA A 105 1.74 8.91 10.80
C ALA A 105 2.22 10.17 10.05
N PRO A 106 3.23 10.05 9.17
CA PRO A 106 3.64 11.13 8.27
C PRO A 106 2.47 11.65 7.45
N LYS A 107 2.48 12.95 7.13
CA LYS A 107 1.46 13.52 6.24
C LYS A 107 1.75 13.12 4.80
N GLY A 108 0.70 12.82 4.04
CA GLY A 108 0.80 12.60 2.60
C GLY A 108 0.97 13.91 1.82
N LEU A 109 1.45 13.81 0.59
CA LEU A 109 1.54 14.92 -0.37
C LEU A 109 0.70 14.62 -1.61
N TYR A 110 -0.04 15.62 -2.08
CA TYR A 110 -0.81 15.56 -3.33
C TYR A 110 -0.28 16.61 -4.31
N ILE A 111 0.23 16.15 -5.45
CA ILE A 111 0.80 17.02 -6.49
C ILE A 111 -0.28 17.29 -7.55
N TYR A 112 -0.58 18.56 -7.81
CA TYR A 112 -1.53 19.00 -8.82
C TYR A 112 -0.94 20.12 -9.69
N GLY A 113 -1.49 20.29 -10.89
CA GLY A 113 -1.01 21.26 -11.88
C GLY A 113 -1.41 20.89 -13.30
N SER A 114 -1.10 21.76 -14.26
CA SER A 114 -1.41 21.57 -15.68
C SER A 114 -0.80 20.30 -16.29
N VAL A 115 -1.36 19.86 -17.42
CA VAL A 115 -0.79 18.76 -18.22
C VAL A 115 0.61 19.15 -18.70
N GLY A 116 1.56 18.23 -18.66
CA GLY A 116 2.96 18.48 -19.04
C GLY A 116 3.83 19.10 -17.94
N GLY A 117 3.29 19.46 -16.76
CA GLY A 117 4.06 20.04 -15.65
C GLY A 117 4.97 19.07 -14.88
N GLY A 118 5.37 17.94 -15.46
CA GLY A 118 6.36 17.03 -14.85
C GLY A 118 5.91 16.26 -13.60
N LYS A 119 4.62 16.26 -13.23
CA LYS A 119 4.11 15.61 -12.00
C LYS A 119 4.53 14.15 -11.85
N THR A 120 4.40 13.37 -12.93
CA THR A 120 4.81 11.96 -12.95
C THR A 120 6.31 11.82 -12.69
N MET A 121 7.13 12.64 -13.36
CA MET A 121 8.58 12.67 -13.13
C MET A 121 8.93 13.02 -11.67
N LEU A 122 8.27 14.02 -11.08
CA LEU A 122 8.48 14.38 -9.67
C LEU A 122 8.10 13.22 -8.72
N MET A 123 7.05 12.48 -9.05
CA MET A 123 6.66 11.27 -8.32
C MET A 123 7.71 10.16 -8.48
N ASP A 124 8.31 10.00 -9.67
CA ASP A 124 9.39 9.04 -9.94
C ASP A 124 10.59 9.33 -9.03
N LEU A 125 11.02 10.60 -8.95
CA LEU A 125 12.14 11.02 -8.11
C LEU A 125 11.94 10.61 -6.65
N PHE A 126 10.74 10.82 -6.13
CA PHE A 126 10.41 10.43 -4.77
C PHE A 126 10.38 8.91 -4.61
N TYR A 127 9.69 8.21 -5.50
CA TYR A 127 9.57 6.76 -5.41
C TYR A 127 10.93 6.06 -5.51
N GLU A 128 11.85 6.54 -6.35
CA GLU A 128 13.19 5.98 -6.53
C GLU A 128 14.11 6.22 -5.33
N THR A 129 14.00 7.37 -4.67
CA THR A 129 14.91 7.76 -3.58
C THR A 129 14.53 7.19 -2.23
N VAL A 130 13.24 6.89 -2.00
CA VAL A 130 12.77 6.42 -0.69
C VAL A 130 13.29 4.99 -0.36
N PRO A 131 14.05 4.79 0.73
CA PRO A 131 14.67 3.51 1.11
C PRO A 131 13.70 2.58 1.86
N ILE A 132 12.50 2.36 1.32
CA ILE A 132 11.47 1.49 1.90
C ILE A 132 11.21 0.33 0.96
N LYS A 133 11.19 -0.88 1.51
CA LYS A 133 10.91 -2.10 0.74
C LYS A 133 9.41 -2.26 0.50
N GLU A 134 8.59 -2.01 1.50
CA GLU A 134 7.12 -2.12 1.43
C GLU A 134 6.48 -0.84 0.89
N LYS A 135 6.92 -0.42 -0.31
CA LYS A 135 6.32 0.67 -1.08
C LYS A 135 5.59 0.13 -2.31
N LEU A 136 4.50 0.80 -2.68
CA LEU A 136 3.68 0.44 -3.85
C LEU A 136 3.43 1.69 -4.69
N ARG A 137 3.69 1.59 -5.99
CA ARG A 137 3.22 2.57 -6.96
C ARG A 137 2.15 1.97 -7.85
N VAL A 138 0.99 2.63 -7.96
CA VAL A 138 -0.16 2.09 -8.67
C VAL A 138 -1.07 3.21 -9.20
N HIS A 139 -1.75 2.98 -10.32
CA HIS A 139 -2.82 3.86 -10.78
C HIS A 139 -4.01 3.81 -9.82
N PHE A 140 -4.57 4.98 -9.50
CA PHE A 140 -5.65 5.10 -8.52
C PHE A 140 -6.86 4.19 -8.84
N ASN A 141 -7.32 4.17 -10.09
CA ASN A 141 -8.49 3.37 -10.49
C ASN A 141 -8.24 1.86 -10.34
N SER A 142 -7.06 1.38 -10.74
CA SER A 142 -6.68 -0.03 -10.58
C SER A 142 -6.59 -0.42 -9.10
N PHE A 143 -6.11 0.48 -8.25
CA PHE A 143 -6.11 0.28 -6.81
C PHE A 143 -7.53 0.18 -6.26
N MET A 144 -8.42 1.12 -6.59
CA MET A 144 -9.79 1.11 -6.09
C MET A 144 -10.57 -0.13 -6.53
N LEU A 145 -10.42 -0.58 -7.77
CA LEU A 145 -11.01 -1.84 -8.24
C LEU A 145 -10.53 -3.06 -7.42
N ASN A 146 -9.27 -3.07 -7.00
CA ASN A 146 -8.75 -4.10 -6.10
C ASN A 146 -9.39 -4.05 -4.73
N ILE A 147 -9.49 -2.87 -4.12
CA ILE A 147 -10.14 -2.66 -2.82
C ILE A 147 -11.57 -3.18 -2.86
N HIS A 148 -12.35 -2.79 -3.88
CA HIS A 148 -13.72 -3.23 -4.04
C HIS A 148 -13.82 -4.75 -4.21
N SER A 149 -12.90 -5.36 -4.97
CA SER A 149 -12.86 -6.82 -5.14
C SER A 149 -12.60 -7.53 -3.81
N ARG A 150 -11.64 -7.06 -2.99
CA ARG A 150 -11.35 -7.63 -1.66
C ARG A 150 -12.55 -7.51 -0.72
N ILE A 151 -13.18 -6.33 -0.68
CA ILE A 151 -14.39 -6.09 0.11
C ILE A 151 -15.51 -7.04 -0.29
N HIS A 152 -15.73 -7.22 -1.59
CA HIS A 152 -16.78 -8.10 -2.11
C HIS A 152 -16.53 -9.56 -1.73
N GLU A 153 -15.29 -10.06 -1.86
CA GLU A 153 -14.92 -11.42 -1.45
C GLU A 153 -15.14 -11.66 0.05
N LEU A 154 -14.80 -10.69 0.91
CA LEU A 154 -15.04 -10.79 2.34
C LEU A 154 -16.55 -10.81 2.67
N LYS A 155 -17.35 -10.01 1.96
CA LYS A 155 -18.80 -10.02 2.11
C LYS A 155 -19.40 -11.39 1.76
N ILE A 156 -18.97 -11.99 0.64
CA ILE A 156 -19.39 -13.35 0.25
C ILE A 156 -18.99 -14.37 1.31
N LYS A 157 -17.72 -14.38 1.73
CA LYS A 157 -17.21 -15.34 2.73
C LYS A 157 -17.89 -15.23 4.09
N SER A 158 -18.33 -14.04 4.47
CA SER A 158 -19.06 -13.82 5.72
C SER A 158 -20.51 -14.34 5.70
N GLY A 159 -20.94 -15.00 4.61
CA GLY A 159 -22.30 -15.55 4.46
C GLY A 159 -23.37 -14.49 4.16
N ARG A 160 -22.99 -13.22 3.99
CA ARG A 160 -23.91 -12.08 3.79
C ARG A 160 -24.02 -11.63 2.33
N GLY A 161 -23.56 -12.47 1.39
CA GLY A 161 -23.36 -12.12 -0.01
C GLY A 161 -24.57 -12.24 -0.94
N ALA A 162 -25.65 -12.95 -0.56
CA ALA A 162 -26.82 -13.10 -1.44
C ALA A 162 -28.12 -13.52 -0.74
N SER A 163 -28.06 -14.14 0.44
CA SER A 163 -29.26 -14.56 1.18
C SER A 163 -28.90 -14.86 2.63
N SER A 164 -29.33 -13.99 3.54
CA SER A 164 -29.40 -14.36 4.96
C SER A 164 -30.43 -13.48 5.62
N PHE A 165 -31.62 -14.05 5.84
CA PHE A 165 -32.39 -13.89 7.07
C PHE A 165 -31.56 -13.18 8.14
N ARG A 166 -31.81 -11.88 8.37
CA ARG A 166 -31.10 -11.13 9.40
C ARG A 166 -31.83 -11.33 10.72
N ASP A 167 -31.12 -11.92 11.67
CA ASP A 167 -31.36 -11.69 13.08
C ASP A 167 -31.22 -10.19 13.36
N GLU A 168 -32.29 -9.57 13.85
CA GLU A 168 -32.49 -8.12 14.01
C GLU A 168 -31.43 -7.48 14.93
N ASN A 169 -30.74 -8.30 15.73
CA ASN A 169 -29.77 -7.88 16.75
C ASN A 169 -28.28 -7.97 16.32
N SER A 170 -27.98 -8.39 15.09
CA SER A 170 -26.60 -8.54 14.61
C SER A 170 -26.01 -7.26 14.00
N LYS A 171 -24.97 -6.68 14.61
CA LYS A 171 -24.23 -5.54 14.02
C LYS A 171 -23.71 -5.87 12.60
N PRO A 172 -23.80 -4.94 11.63
CA PRO A 172 -23.22 -5.14 10.30
C PRO A 172 -21.70 -5.37 10.41
N PHE A 173 -21.18 -6.40 9.75
CA PHE A 173 -19.74 -6.60 9.62
C PHE A 173 -19.17 -5.54 8.69
N ASP A 174 -18.21 -4.76 9.20
CA ASP A 174 -17.45 -3.80 8.42
C ASP A 174 -16.24 -4.50 7.76
N PRO A 175 -16.18 -4.60 6.42
CA PRO A 175 -15.05 -5.20 5.72
C PRO A 175 -13.85 -4.25 5.57
N ILE A 176 -13.95 -2.97 5.95
CA ILE A 176 -12.86 -2.00 5.77
C ILE A 176 -11.64 -2.31 6.66
N PRO A 177 -11.78 -2.53 7.98
CA PRO A 177 -10.63 -2.83 8.84
C PRO A 177 -9.78 -4.03 8.41
N PRO A 178 -10.33 -5.20 8.04
CA PRO A 178 -9.51 -6.32 7.57
C PRO A 178 -8.81 -6.03 6.24
N VAL A 179 -9.49 -5.36 5.31
CA VAL A 179 -8.86 -4.97 4.03
C VAL A 179 -7.72 -3.98 4.25
N ALA A 180 -7.91 -2.99 5.12
CA ALA A 180 -6.87 -2.02 5.49
C ALA A 180 -5.67 -2.70 6.16
N ALA A 181 -5.91 -3.66 7.06
CA ALA A 181 -4.85 -4.44 7.69
C ALA A 181 -4.02 -5.20 6.63
N ASP A 182 -4.67 -5.88 5.70
CA ASP A 182 -4.01 -6.60 4.60
C ASP A 182 -3.14 -5.66 3.75
N ILE A 183 -3.69 -4.51 3.34
CA ILE A 183 -2.95 -3.53 2.53
C ILE A 183 -1.73 -3.02 3.29
N THR A 184 -1.86 -2.65 4.56
CA THR A 184 -0.72 -2.15 5.34
C THR A 184 0.37 -3.19 5.55
N GLN A 185 0.03 -4.49 5.55
CA GLN A 185 1.04 -5.56 5.57
C GLN A 185 1.78 -5.67 4.24
N GLU A 186 1.13 -5.36 3.13
CA GLU A 186 1.71 -5.40 1.78
C GLU A 186 2.55 -4.16 1.46
N SER A 187 2.01 -2.98 1.72
CA SER A 187 2.67 -1.70 1.51
C SER A 187 2.14 -0.66 2.50
N TRP A 188 3.05 0.11 3.09
CA TRP A 188 2.69 1.20 3.99
C TRP A 188 3.03 2.57 3.42
N LEU A 189 3.86 2.63 2.38
CA LEU A 189 3.97 3.78 1.49
C LEU A 189 3.27 3.47 0.18
N ILE A 190 2.28 4.27 -0.20
CA ILE A 190 1.55 4.11 -1.46
C ILE A 190 1.67 5.40 -2.27
N CYS A 191 2.09 5.24 -3.51
CA CYS A 191 2.28 6.28 -4.50
C CYS A 191 1.21 6.11 -5.58
N PHE A 192 0.21 6.99 -5.59
CA PHE A 192 -0.86 6.93 -6.58
C PHE A 192 -0.49 7.75 -7.81
N ASP A 193 -0.59 7.12 -8.98
CA ASP A 193 -0.51 7.81 -10.26
C ASP A 193 -1.92 8.07 -10.82
N GLU A 194 -2.04 9.12 -11.63
CA GLU A 194 -3.26 9.50 -12.36
C GLU A 194 -4.55 9.60 -11.52
N PHE A 195 -4.58 10.50 -10.53
CA PHE A 195 -5.79 10.70 -9.70
C PHE A 195 -6.96 11.37 -10.45
N GLN A 196 -6.73 11.94 -11.65
CA GLN A 196 -7.62 12.91 -12.30
C GLN A 196 -8.37 12.38 -13.53
N LYS A 197 -8.45 11.07 -13.76
CA LYS A 197 -9.29 10.54 -14.85
C LYS A 197 -10.73 10.37 -14.36
N GLN A 198 -11.54 11.42 -14.53
CA GLN A 198 -12.98 11.32 -14.70
C GLN A 198 -13.46 12.35 -15.71
#